data_AF-A0A7W0T9X1-F1
#
_entry.id   AF-A0A7W0T9X1-F1
#
_cell.length_a   1.000
_cell.length_b   1.000
_cell.length_c   1.000
_cell.angle_alpha   90.00
_cell.angle_beta   90.00
_cell.angle_gamma   90.00
#
_symmetry.space_group_name_H-M   'P 1'
#
loop_
_entity.id
_entity.type
_entity.pdbx_description
1 polymer ?
#
loop_
_entity_poly.entity_id
_entity_poly.type
_entity_poly.pdbx_seq_one_letter_code
_entity_poly.pdbx_strand_id
1 'polypeptide(L)' 'MKAELMTPETFRWVLTILTLGGAVWALYDVYLISKLRGQDRNDPLVKDKRFGFTVGIIIGLFGISGVLRFHGVL' A
#
# COMPACT_ATOMS: atom_id res chain seq x y z
N MET A 1 -0.05 -24.93 -23.87
CA MET A 1 -0.60 -23.70 -23.28
C MET A 1 0.31 -22.54 -23.65
N LYS A 2 -0.07 -21.74 -24.66
CA LYS A 2 0.60 -20.46 -24.89
C LYS A 2 0.20 -19.59 -23.71
N ALA A 3 1.16 -19.15 -22.90
CA ALA A 3 0.91 -18.10 -21.93
C ALA A 3 0.41 -16.91 -22.73
N GLU A 4 -0.89 -16.63 -22.67
CA GLU A 4 -1.44 -15.37 -23.14
C GLU A 4 -0.76 -14.30 -22.30
N LEU A 5 0.31 -13.73 -22.86
CA LEU A 5 1.01 -12.59 -22.32
C LEU A 5 -0.05 -11.51 -22.16
N MET A 6 -0.44 -11.29 -20.90
CA MET A 6 -1.38 -10.27 -20.48
C MET A 6 -1.15 -9.00 -21.31
N THR A 7 -2.18 -8.55 -22.03
CA THR A 7 -2.02 -7.40 -22.92
C THR A 7 -1.51 -6.20 -22.10
N PRO A 8 -0.70 -5.29 -22.68
CA PRO A 8 -0.12 -4.18 -21.95
C PRO A 8 -1.15 -3.33 -21.19
N GLU A 9 -2.37 -3.20 -21.74
CA GLU A 9 -3.49 -2.53 -21.09
C GLU A 9 -4.03 -3.28 -19.88
N THR A 10 -4.17 -4.62 -19.98
CA THR A 10 -4.60 -5.45 -18.86
C THR A 10 -3.59 -5.39 -17.72
N PHE A 11 -2.29 -5.42 -18.04
CA PHE A 11 -1.23 -5.28 -17.04
C PHE A 11 -1.27 -3.91 -16.34
N ARG A 12 -1.51 -2.84 -17.10
CA ARG A 12 -1.72 -1.49 -16.54
C ARG A 12 -2.90 -1.44 -15.60
N TRP A 13 -4.05 -1.99 -15.99
CA TRP A 13 -5.24 -2.01 -15.14
C TRP A 13 -5.04 -2.83 -13.86
N VAL A 14 -4.37 -3.99 -13.96
CA VAL A 14 -4.02 -4.79 -12.78
C VAL A 14 -3.12 -4.01 -11.84
N LEU A 15 -2.07 -3.35 -12.35
CA LEU A 15 -1.20 -2.50 -11.55
C LEU A 15 -1.98 -1.33 -10.91
N THR A 16 -2.85 -0.67 -11.66
CA THR A 16 -3.65 0.45 -11.15
C THR A 16 -4.60 -0.01 -10.04
N ILE A 17 -5.28 -1.15 -10.20
CA ILE A 17 -6.19 -1.70 -9.18
C ILE A 17 -5.41 -2.13 -7.93
N LEU A 18 -4.32 -2.87 -8.09
CA LEU A 18 -3.48 -3.29 -6.97
C LEU A 18 -2.91 -2.08 -6.21
N THR A 19 -2.55 -1.03 -6.94
CA THR A 19 -2.02 0.20 -6.35
C THR A 19 -3.10 1.01 -5.64
N LEU A 20 -4.28 1.15 -6.22
CA LEU A 20 -5.44 1.77 -5.56
C LEU A 20 -5.81 1.00 -4.30
N GLY A 21 -5.82 -0.34 -4.37
CA GLY A 21 -6.02 -1.21 -3.21
C GLY A 21 -4.96 -0.96 -2.12
N GLY A 22 -3.68 -0.89 -2.51
CA GLY A 22 -2.57 -0.57 -1.60
C GLY A 22 -2.66 0.83 -1.00
N ALA A 23 -3.12 1.82 -1.76
CA ALA A 23 -3.33 3.18 -1.28
C ALA A 23 -4.48 3.26 -0.25
N VAL A 24 -5.60 2.58 -0.52
CA VAL A 24 -6.72 2.47 0.44
C VAL A 24 -6.27 1.73 1.71
N TRP A 25 -5.46 0.68 1.55
CA TRP A 25 -4.88 -0.06 2.67
C TRP A 25 -3.96 0.81 3.52
N ALA A 26 -3.10 1.61 2.90
CA ALA A 26 -2.25 2.56 3.59
C ALA A 26 -3.05 3.62 4.39
N LEU A 27 -4.17 4.11 3.85
CA LEU A 27 -5.06 5.01 4.59
C LEU A 27 -5.70 4.31 5.81
N TYR A 28 -6.06 3.04 5.67
CA TYR A 28 -6.58 2.23 6.78
C TYR A 28 -5.52 1.99 7.87
N ASP A 29 -4.26 1.75 7.48
CA ASP A 29 -3.12 1.62 8.39
C ASP A 29 -2.83 2.93 9.13
N VAL A 30 -2.91 4.09 8.46
CA VAL A 30 -2.79 5.41 9.09
C VAL A 30 -3.90 5.62 10.13
N TYR A 31 -5.13 5.26 9.77
CA TYR A 31 -6.26 5.33 10.70
C TYR A 31 -6.03 4.45 11.93
N LEU A 32 -5.59 3.21 11.75
CA LEU A 32 -5.27 2.30 12.86
C LEU A 32 -4.12 2.80 13.72
N ILE A 33 -3.03 3.31 13.13
CA ILE A 33 -1.94 3.96 13.87
C ILE A 33 -2.47 5.12 14.72
N SER A 34 -3.34 5.97 14.15
CA SER A 34 -3.90 7.11 14.87
C SER A 34 -4.76 6.67 16.06
N LYS A 35 -5.46 5.54 15.94
CA LYS A 35 -6.24 4.92 17.01
C LYS A 35 -5.35 4.30 18.10
N LEU A 36 -4.18 3.76 17.73
CA LEU A 36 -3.16 3.24 18.66
C LEU A 36 -2.38 4.33 19.42
N ARG A 37 -2.62 5.61 19.16
CA ARG A 37 -1.84 6.71 19.74
C ARG A 37 -2.09 6.92 21.24
N GLY A 38 -3.18 6.38 21.79
CA GLY A 38 -3.53 6.42 23.21
C GLY A 38 -3.22 5.14 24.00
N GLN A 39 -2.71 4.08 23.36
CA GLN A 39 -2.33 2.84 24.04
C GLN A 39 -0.90 2.88 24.56
N ASP A 40 -0.65 2.13 25.64
CA ASP A 40 0.62 2.10 26.35
C ASP A 40 1.78 1.77 25.39
N ARG A 41 2.76 2.67 25.33
CA ARG A 41 3.89 2.61 24.39
C ARG A 41 4.86 1.48 24.69
N ASN A 42 4.80 0.92 25.89
CA ASN A 42 5.68 -0.16 26.34
C ASN A 42 5.15 -1.56 26.02
N ASP A 43 3.93 -1.68 25.50
CA ASP A 43 3.38 -2.96 25.08
C ASP A 43 4.06 -3.46 23.77
N PRO A 44 4.75 -4.61 23.77
CA PRO A 44 5.38 -5.17 22.58
C PRO A 44 4.37 -5.44 21.43
N LEU A 45 3.11 -5.75 21.72
CA LEU A 45 2.07 -5.91 20.69
C LEU A 45 1.77 -4.59 19.95
N VAL A 46 1.86 -3.46 20.65
CA VAL A 46 1.65 -2.13 20.04
C VAL A 46 2.83 -1.76 19.13
N LYS A 47 4.06 -2.15 19.50
CA LYS A 47 5.26 -1.95 18.66
C LYS A 47 5.18 -2.75 17.37
N ASP A 48 4.78 -4.02 17.45
CA ASP A 48 4.70 -4.90 16.27
C ASP A 48 3.61 -4.44 15.29
N LYS A 49 2.44 -4.03 15.82
CA LYS A 49 1.37 -3.42 15.01
C LYS A 49 1.82 -2.13 14.32
N ARG A 50 2.54 -1.25 15.04
CA ARG A 50 3.08 -0.01 14.44
C ARG A 50 4.09 -0.29 13.34
N PHE A 51 4.92 -1.31 13.50
CA PHE A 51 5.85 -1.73 12.44
C PHE A 51 5.09 -2.20 11.20
N GLY A 52 4.11 -3.10 11.36
CA GLY A 52 3.27 -3.57 10.27
C GLY A 52 2.58 -2.44 9.51
N PHE A 53 1.96 -1.51 10.23
CA PHE A 53 1.31 -0.34 9.63
C PHE A 53 2.29 0.60 8.94
N THR A 54 3.50 0.77 9.49
CA THR A 54 4.55 1.60 8.86
C THR A 54 5.00 0.98 7.53
N VAL A 55 5.20 -0.33 7.49
CA VAL A 55 5.55 -1.06 6.27
C VAL A 55 4.43 -0.97 5.24
N GLY A 56 3.17 -1.13 5.65
CA GLY A 56 2.01 -0.97 4.78
C GLY A 56 1.92 0.42 4.14
N ILE A 57 2.15 1.48 4.92
CA ILE A 57 2.22 2.86 4.42
C ILE A 57 3.34 3.02 3.38
N ILE A 58 4.54 2.50 3.66
CA ILE A 58 5.68 2.58 2.74
C ILE A 58 5.36 1.89 1.41
N ILE A 59 4.80 0.68 1.46
CA ILE A 59 4.40 -0.07 0.26
C ILE A 59 3.35 0.71 -0.53
N GLY A 60 2.35 1.28 0.15
CA GLY A 60 1.33 2.11 -0.49
C GLY A 60 1.94 3.34 -1.20
N LEU A 61 2.88 4.03 -0.55
CA LEU A 61 3.57 5.18 -1.14
C LEU A 61 4.40 4.80 -2.37
N PHE A 62 5.12 3.66 -2.32
CA PHE A 62 5.86 3.16 -3.49
C PHE A 62 4.93 2.78 -4.64
N GLY A 63 3.78 2.16 -4.34
CA GLY A 63 2.75 1.86 -5.33
C GLY A 63 2.24 3.13 -6.01
N ILE A 64 1.79 4.11 -5.23
CA ILE A 64 1.29 5.40 -5.74
C ILE A 64 2.34 6.08 -6.61
N SER A 65 3.58 6.16 -6.13
CA SER A 65 4.70 6.76 -6.86
C SER A 65 4.98 6.02 -8.17
N GLY A 66 4.91 4.69 -8.16
CA GLY A 66 5.04 3.85 -9.34
C GLY A 66 3.96 4.16 -10.39
N VAL A 67 2.70 4.24 -9.97
CA VAL A 67 1.58 4.56 -10.87
C VAL A 67 1.67 5.98 -11.41
N LEU A 68 2.02 6.97 -10.59
CA LEU A 68 2.21 8.36 -11.03
C LEU A 68 3.31 8.47 -12.09
N ARG A 69 4.45 7.82 -11.87
CA ARG A 69 5.55 7.76 -12.84
C ARG A 69 5.14 7.02 -14.12
N PHE A 70 4.34 5.95 -14.00
CA PHE A 70 3.86 5.19 -15.15
C PHE A 70 2.86 5.98 -16.01
N HIS A 71 2.10 6.90 -15.40
CA HIS A 71 1.17 7.80 -16.08
C HIS A 71 1.82 9.13 -16.51
N GLY A 72 3.12 9.32 -16.26
CA GLY A 72 3.85 10.53 -16.64
C GLY A 72 3.46 11.78 -15.85
N VAL A 73 2.84 11.60 -14.68
CA VAL A 73 2.49 12.71 -13.77
C VAL A 73 3.72 13.19 -12.99
N LEU A 74 4.73 12.32 -12.83
CA LEU A 74 5.95 12.54 -12.05
C LEU A 74 7.18 11.98 -12.77
#